data_AF-L9ZBT6-F1
#
_entry.id   AF-L9ZBT6-F1
#
_cell.length_a   1.000
_cell.length_b   1.000
_cell.length_c   1.000
_cell.angle_alpha   90.00
_cell.angle_beta   90.00
_cell.angle_gamma   90.00
#
_symmetry.space_group_name_H-M   'P 1'
#
loop_
_entity.id
_entity.type
_entity.pdbx_description
1 polymer ?
#
loop_
_entity_poly.entity_id
_entity_poly.type
_entity_poly.pdbx_seq_one_letter_code
_entity_poly.pdbx_strand_id
1 'polypeptide(L)'
;MRLTRRGWTVVAVVLAAVVLSWRFGPRALNAVVVPLVVALLAGVVTVGRTDRPHVVRRPVAEGFIGEQRTVEVTIEADGTAAATVRDVVGNGLSATTAPRADTTLAGEETISYDVRLEARGEHRIGPLSIAVSDMVGLVERRFEYEETTPVVVYPRVRDLGGGPAVDIRTLASVADRHVDEEFDHLREYHRGDPLRDVHWKTAAKQPDDELVVAEYATDGDAGTVTVAAECLTGNDDEMASAAATVATFLLEQGATVAVTVPDGTRPPGSGNAHHRDILQLLAVAEPGELADRTRRDADVLVRTDGDGTTVVVDDREIPFARLRGRDRADGGRRNNRHRTANDGRRDRETDGQPGVTA
;
A
#
# COMPACT_ATOMS: atom_id res chain seq x y z
N MET A 1 17.75 -5.81 32.33
CA MET A 1 18.95 -6.54 31.86
C MET A 1 18.80 -7.99 32.24
N ARG A 2 19.33 -8.91 31.43
CA ARG A 2 19.35 -10.35 31.72
C ARG A 2 20.60 -10.99 31.12
N LEU A 3 21.02 -12.11 31.71
CA LEU A 3 22.07 -12.95 31.14
C LEU A 3 21.53 -13.72 29.94
N THR A 4 22.30 -13.79 28.87
CA THR A 4 21.99 -14.67 27.74
C THR A 4 22.26 -16.12 28.12
N ARG A 5 21.90 -17.07 27.24
CA ARG A 5 22.29 -18.49 27.43
C ARG A 5 23.82 -18.64 27.56
N ARG A 6 24.59 -17.85 26.81
CA ARG A 6 26.06 -17.84 26.89
C ARG A 6 26.56 -17.27 28.21
N GLY A 7 25.93 -16.19 28.70
CA GLY A 7 26.22 -15.63 30.02
C GLY A 7 26.02 -16.66 31.14
N TRP A 8 24.92 -17.40 31.11
CA TRP A 8 24.66 -18.49 32.06
C TRP A 8 25.69 -19.62 31.97
N THR A 9 26.11 -20.01 30.76
CA THR A 9 27.19 -20.99 30.59
C THR A 9 28.49 -20.50 31.20
N VAL A 10 28.85 -19.22 30.99
CA VAL A 10 30.04 -18.63 31.60
C VAL A 10 29.95 -18.63 33.13
N VAL A 11 28.80 -18.28 33.69
CA VAL A 11 28.57 -18.35 35.15
C VAL A 11 28.74 -19.79 35.65
N ALA A 12 28.16 -20.78 34.97
CA ALA A 12 28.30 -22.19 35.35
C ALA A 12 29.76 -22.68 35.27
N VAL A 13 30.50 -22.31 34.22
CA VAL A 13 31.93 -22.64 34.06
C VAL A 13 32.76 -21.99 35.15
N VAL A 14 32.51 -20.72 35.47
CA VAL A 14 33.19 -20.01 36.56
C VAL A 14 32.92 -20.70 37.91
N LEU A 15 31.67 -21.06 38.20
CA LEU A 15 31.31 -21.76 39.44
C LEU A 15 31.97 -23.15 39.54
N ALA A 16 31.89 -23.95 38.48
CA ALA A 16 32.53 -25.26 38.44
C ALA A 16 34.05 -25.15 38.61
N ALA A 17 34.67 -24.16 37.98
CA ALA A 17 36.09 -23.91 38.10
C ALA A 17 36.49 -23.50 39.53
N VAL A 18 35.70 -22.66 40.20
CA VAL A 18 35.95 -22.31 41.61
C VAL A 18 35.89 -23.55 42.52
N VAL A 19 34.92 -24.44 42.31
CA VAL A 19 34.82 -25.71 43.06
C VAL A 19 36.02 -26.62 42.81
N LEU A 20 36.45 -26.78 41.56
CA LEU A 20 37.64 -27.56 41.22
C LEU A 20 38.93 -26.97 41.79
N SER A 21 39.06 -25.63 41.76
CA SER A 21 40.19 -24.90 42.36
C SER A 21 40.29 -25.18 43.87
N TRP A 22 39.16 -25.17 44.57
CA TRP A 22 39.11 -25.48 46.00
C TRP A 22 39.52 -26.94 46.28
N ARG A 23 39.24 -27.87 45.36
CA ARG A 23 39.52 -29.31 45.53
C ARG A 23 40.93 -29.75 45.11
N PHE A 24 41.53 -29.11 44.10
CA PHE A 24 42.77 -29.55 43.43
C PHE A 24 43.89 -28.50 43.41
N GLY A 25 43.63 -27.27 43.85
CA GLY A 25 44.62 -26.21 43.98
C GLY A 25 44.58 -25.15 42.85
N PRO A 26 44.98 -23.90 43.13
CA PRO A 26 44.61 -22.73 42.32
C PRO A 26 45.44 -22.47 41.06
N ARG A 27 46.54 -23.19 40.81
CA ARG A 27 47.64 -22.66 39.98
C ARG A 27 47.37 -22.64 38.47
N ALA A 28 46.51 -23.51 37.93
CA ALA A 28 46.26 -23.57 36.48
C ALA A 28 44.92 -22.93 36.06
N LEU A 29 43.96 -22.78 36.98
CA LEU A 29 42.57 -22.50 36.61
C LEU A 29 42.25 -21.01 36.54
N ASN A 30 43.04 -20.18 37.22
CA ASN A 30 42.86 -18.72 37.23
C ASN A 30 43.04 -18.08 35.85
N ALA A 31 43.86 -18.68 34.97
CA ALA A 31 44.09 -18.18 33.61
C ALA A 31 42.83 -18.17 32.73
N VAL A 32 41.83 -19.00 33.05
CA VAL A 32 40.54 -19.06 32.34
C VAL A 32 39.46 -18.33 33.12
N VAL A 33 39.43 -18.48 34.44
CA VAL A 33 38.38 -17.90 35.29
C VAL A 33 38.44 -16.37 35.32
N VAL A 34 39.63 -15.79 35.48
CA VAL A 34 39.77 -14.33 35.60
C VAL A 34 39.30 -13.61 34.33
N PRO A 35 39.73 -13.98 33.10
CA PRO A 35 39.21 -13.35 31.89
C PRO A 35 37.70 -13.49 31.70
N LEU A 36 37.12 -14.66 32.04
CA LEU A 36 35.67 -14.87 31.95
C LEU A 36 34.89 -13.97 32.91
N VAL A 37 35.37 -13.83 34.15
CA VAL A 37 34.77 -12.92 35.13
C VAL A 37 34.92 -11.47 34.68
N VAL A 38 36.10 -11.07 34.19
CA VAL A 38 36.32 -9.71 33.66
C VAL A 38 35.41 -9.44 32.47
N ALA A 39 35.28 -10.37 31.51
CA ALA A 39 34.39 -10.23 30.36
C ALA A 39 32.92 -10.11 30.79
N LEU A 40 32.48 -10.93 31.77
CA LEU A 40 31.13 -10.87 32.31
C LEU A 40 30.85 -9.53 33.00
N LEU A 41 31.76 -9.06 33.87
CA LEU A 41 31.63 -7.78 34.56
C LEU A 41 31.68 -6.61 33.58
N ALA A 42 32.58 -6.65 32.60
CA ALA A 42 32.63 -5.67 31.53
C ALA A 42 31.30 -5.62 30.77
N GLY A 43 30.74 -6.76 30.39
CA GLY A 43 29.43 -6.84 29.72
C GLY A 43 28.28 -6.30 30.58
N VAL A 44 28.24 -6.62 31.88
CA VAL A 44 27.24 -6.07 32.81
C VAL A 44 27.37 -4.55 32.91
N VAL A 45 28.60 -4.03 32.94
CA VAL A 45 28.86 -2.60 33.09
C VAL A 45 28.57 -1.82 31.79
N THR A 46 28.97 -2.33 30.63
CA THR A 46 28.74 -1.66 29.33
C THR A 46 27.26 -1.63 28.99
N VAL A 47 26.59 -2.79 29.01
CA VAL A 47 25.14 -2.88 28.79
C VAL A 47 24.38 -2.16 29.91
N GLY A 48 24.93 -2.20 31.13
CA GLY A 48 24.57 -1.43 32.32
C GLY A 48 24.31 0.04 32.06
N ARG A 49 25.29 0.65 31.40
CA ARG A 49 25.36 2.08 31.08
C ARG A 49 24.68 2.44 29.76
N THR A 50 24.20 1.47 28.99
CA THR A 50 23.47 1.77 27.76
C THR A 50 22.12 2.38 28.10
N ASP A 51 21.96 3.64 27.73
CA ASP A 51 20.70 4.36 27.76
C ASP A 51 19.75 3.84 26.67
N ARG A 52 18.47 4.26 26.77
CA ARG A 52 17.44 3.83 25.83
C ARG A 52 17.69 4.51 24.48
N PRO A 53 17.92 3.77 23.38
CA PRO A 53 18.07 4.38 22.05
C PRO A 53 16.82 5.17 21.67
N HIS A 54 17.01 6.30 20.97
CA HIS A 54 15.90 7.02 20.37
C HIS A 54 15.55 6.37 19.03
N VAL A 55 14.26 6.21 18.74
CA VAL A 55 13.78 5.50 17.55
C VAL A 55 12.78 6.37 16.83
N VAL A 56 13.01 6.58 15.53
CA VAL A 56 12.07 7.28 14.64
C VAL A 56 11.80 6.38 13.44
N ARG A 57 10.53 6.06 13.22
CA ARG A 57 10.10 5.38 11.99
C ARG A 57 9.60 6.42 10.99
N ARG A 58 10.08 6.35 9.75
CA ARG A 58 9.55 7.21 8.67
C ARG A 58 8.11 6.81 8.33
N PRO A 59 7.22 7.77 8.02
CA PRO A 59 5.88 7.46 7.54
C PRO A 59 5.93 6.56 6.31
N VAL A 60 5.15 5.50 6.31
CA VAL A 60 5.05 4.58 5.17
C VAL A 60 3.96 5.11 4.24
N ALA A 61 4.29 5.26 2.96
CA ALA A 61 3.30 5.71 1.98
C ALA A 61 2.17 4.69 1.82
N GLU A 62 0.94 5.18 1.79
CA GLU A 62 -0.25 4.46 1.36
C GLU A 62 -0.07 3.80 -0.02
N GLY A 63 -0.86 2.77 -0.32
CA GLY A 63 -0.73 2.02 -1.56
C GLY A 63 -1.83 1.02 -1.84
N PHE A 64 -1.80 0.44 -3.03
CA PHE A 64 -2.79 -0.56 -3.44
C PHE A 64 -2.37 -1.98 -3.04
N ILE A 65 -3.35 -2.88 -2.84
CA ILE A 65 -3.09 -4.30 -2.62
C ILE A 65 -2.14 -4.86 -3.71
N GLY A 66 -1.12 -5.58 -3.28
CA GLY A 66 -0.11 -6.26 -4.11
C GLY A 66 1.19 -5.48 -4.24
N GLU A 67 1.17 -4.18 -3.97
CA GLU A 67 2.35 -3.31 -4.01
C GLU A 67 3.30 -3.59 -2.84
N GLN A 68 4.55 -3.16 -3.01
CA GLN A 68 5.57 -3.21 -1.97
C GLN A 68 5.87 -1.81 -1.45
N ARG A 69 6.20 -1.73 -0.17
CA ARG A 69 6.61 -0.52 0.54
C ARG A 69 7.84 -0.83 1.37
N THR A 70 8.80 0.09 1.36
CA THR A 70 9.98 0.00 2.21
C THR A 70 9.72 0.72 3.51
N VAL A 71 9.95 0.04 4.62
CA VAL A 71 9.88 0.60 5.96
C VAL A 71 11.28 0.99 6.39
N GLU A 72 11.46 2.22 6.84
CA GLU A 72 12.75 2.74 7.31
C GLU A 72 12.64 3.17 8.76
N VAL A 73 13.54 2.64 9.59
CA VAL A 73 13.65 2.96 11.02
C VAL A 73 15.04 3.51 11.28
N THR A 74 15.10 4.74 11.77
CA THR A 74 16.33 5.38 12.21
C THR A 74 16.44 5.24 13.72
N ILE A 75 17.60 4.80 14.18
CA ILE A 75 17.91 4.52 15.58
C ILE A 75 19.13 5.35 15.96
N GLU A 76 18.98 6.17 17.00
CA GLU A 76 20.06 6.99 17.55
C GLU A 76 20.47 6.44 18.92
N ALA A 77 21.77 6.26 19.13
CA ALA A 77 22.33 5.76 20.38
C ALA A 77 23.59 6.55 20.80
N ASP A 78 23.69 6.89 22.09
CA ASP A 78 24.78 7.66 22.68
C ASP A 78 26.09 6.87 22.90
N GLY A 79 26.21 5.68 22.30
CA GLY A 79 27.40 4.83 22.44
C GLY A 79 27.42 3.68 21.44
N THR A 80 28.50 2.89 21.49
CA THR A 80 28.68 1.75 20.60
C THR A 80 28.30 0.45 21.27
N ALA A 81 27.30 -0.26 20.73
CA ALA A 81 26.92 -1.57 21.22
C ALA A 81 26.31 -2.45 20.12
N ALA A 82 26.50 -3.77 20.23
CA ALA A 82 25.84 -4.72 19.35
C ALA A 82 24.35 -4.77 19.70
N ALA A 83 23.48 -4.73 18.70
CA ALA A 83 22.03 -4.74 18.91
C ALA A 83 21.30 -5.62 17.90
N THR A 84 20.27 -6.30 18.37
CA THR A 84 19.27 -6.94 17.53
C THR A 84 18.00 -6.09 17.56
N VAL A 85 17.63 -5.56 16.40
CA VAL A 85 16.36 -4.85 16.20
C VAL A 85 15.35 -5.82 15.61
N ARG A 86 14.13 -5.83 16.15
CA ARG A 86 13.01 -6.59 15.60
C ARG A 86 11.78 -5.71 15.55
N ASP A 87 11.12 -5.75 14.42
CA ASP A 87 9.85 -5.08 14.21
C ASP A 87 8.74 -6.11 14.02
N VAL A 88 7.51 -5.68 14.27
CA VAL A 88 6.31 -6.50 14.08
C VAL A 88 5.53 -5.94 12.90
N VAL A 89 5.17 -6.81 11.96
CA VAL A 89 4.32 -6.45 10.83
C VAL A 89 2.90 -6.90 11.16
N GLY A 90 1.96 -5.96 11.17
CA GLY A 90 0.56 -6.23 11.48
C GLY A 90 -0.14 -7.10 10.43
N ASN A 91 -1.37 -7.48 10.74
CA ASN A 91 -2.23 -8.21 9.81
C ASN A 91 -2.43 -7.41 8.50
N GLY A 92 -2.79 -8.09 7.42
CA GLY A 92 -2.99 -7.45 6.10
C GLY A 92 -1.71 -6.96 5.42
N LEU A 93 -0.55 -7.12 6.06
CA LEU A 93 0.78 -6.85 5.52
C LEU A 93 1.63 -8.12 5.61
N SER A 94 2.55 -8.33 4.67
CA SER A 94 3.52 -9.42 4.72
C SER A 94 4.95 -8.89 4.58
N ALA A 95 5.85 -9.35 5.44
CA ALA A 95 7.26 -8.96 5.34
C ALA A 95 7.93 -9.73 4.19
N THR A 96 8.38 -9.01 3.16
CA THR A 96 9.13 -9.60 2.04
C THR A 96 10.60 -9.80 2.42
N THR A 97 11.14 -8.87 3.22
CA THR A 97 12.45 -8.98 3.86
C THR A 97 12.24 -9.18 5.36
N ALA A 98 13.14 -9.91 6.03
CA ALA A 98 13.00 -10.15 7.47
C ALA A 98 12.94 -8.81 8.24
N PRO A 99 11.90 -8.57 9.08
CA PRO A 99 11.78 -7.36 9.89
C PRO A 99 12.68 -7.46 11.13
N ARG A 100 13.93 -7.85 10.91
CA ARG A 100 14.96 -8.09 11.91
C ARG A 100 16.32 -7.75 11.34
N ALA A 101 17.06 -6.94 12.06
CA ALA A 101 18.45 -6.64 11.76
C ALA A 101 19.33 -6.91 13.00
N ASP A 102 20.46 -7.56 12.80
CA ASP A 102 21.53 -7.63 13.79
C ASP A 102 22.59 -6.60 13.34
N THR A 103 22.75 -5.49 14.09
CA THR A 103 23.61 -4.35 13.73
C THR A 103 24.45 -3.90 14.93
N THR A 104 25.37 -2.95 14.71
CA THR A 104 26.07 -2.23 15.77
C THR A 104 25.54 -0.81 15.82
N LEU A 105 24.87 -0.44 16.90
CA LEU A 105 24.46 0.94 17.11
C LEU A 105 25.70 1.78 17.40
N ALA A 106 25.94 2.82 16.61
CA ALA A 106 27.07 3.73 16.78
C ALA A 106 26.70 5.13 16.27
N GLY A 107 26.03 5.92 17.12
CA GLY A 107 25.40 7.17 16.69
C GLY A 107 24.07 6.90 16.00
N GLU A 108 23.91 7.38 14.76
CA GLU A 108 22.71 7.19 13.95
C GLU A 108 22.88 5.98 13.01
N GLU A 109 21.95 5.04 13.09
CA GLU A 109 21.90 3.86 12.24
C GLU A 109 20.49 3.71 11.64
N THR A 110 20.41 3.46 10.34
CA THR A 110 19.12 3.25 9.65
C THR A 110 19.00 1.80 9.20
N ILE A 111 17.90 1.16 9.58
CA ILE A 111 17.51 -0.16 9.09
C ILE A 111 16.32 -0.04 8.16
N SER A 112 16.29 -0.88 7.12
CA SER A 112 15.16 -0.95 6.21
C SER A 112 14.75 -2.38 5.92
N TYR A 113 13.45 -2.57 5.68
CA TYR A 113 12.88 -3.83 5.24
C TYR A 113 11.63 -3.59 4.39
N ASP A 114 11.34 -4.52 3.49
CA ASP A 114 10.22 -4.40 2.58
C ASP A 114 9.00 -5.17 3.08
N VAL A 115 7.84 -4.53 2.99
CA VAL A 115 6.53 -5.13 3.24
C VAL A 115 5.70 -5.13 1.96
N ARG A 116 4.90 -6.17 1.76
CA ARG A 116 3.87 -6.23 0.72
C ARG A 116 2.51 -5.97 1.35
N LEU A 117 1.70 -5.20 0.65
CA LEU A 117 0.32 -4.86 1.03
C LEU A 117 -0.59 -6.01 0.58
N GLU A 118 -1.18 -6.78 1.49
CA GLU A 118 -1.90 -8.02 1.16
C GLU A 118 -3.42 -7.85 1.21
N ALA A 119 -3.93 -7.10 2.18
CA ALA A 119 -5.37 -6.87 2.37
C ALA A 119 -5.65 -5.37 2.48
N ARG A 120 -6.82 -4.91 1.98
CA ARG A 120 -7.24 -3.52 2.17
C ARG A 120 -7.51 -3.21 3.64
N GLY A 121 -7.45 -1.93 4.00
CA GLY A 121 -7.73 -1.45 5.34
C GLY A 121 -6.59 -0.64 5.95
N GLU A 122 -6.81 -0.23 7.19
CA GLU A 122 -5.80 0.43 8.01
C GLU A 122 -5.03 -0.61 8.82
N HIS A 123 -3.76 -0.79 8.45
CA HIS A 123 -2.85 -1.71 9.12
C HIS A 123 -1.81 -0.94 9.92
N ARG A 124 -1.07 -1.66 10.78
CA ARG A 124 -0.05 -1.04 11.64
C ARG A 124 1.24 -1.83 11.60
N ILE A 125 2.35 -1.11 11.66
CA ILE A 125 3.70 -1.66 11.78
C ILE A 125 4.24 -1.28 13.17
N GLY A 126 4.92 -2.20 13.83
CA GLY A 126 5.25 -2.15 15.25
C GLY A 126 4.37 -3.08 16.09
N PRO A 127 4.65 -3.23 17.39
CA PRO A 127 5.69 -2.54 18.16
C PRO A 127 7.12 -3.00 17.79
N LEU A 128 8.10 -2.13 18.04
CA LEU A 128 9.51 -2.40 17.78
C LEU A 128 10.24 -2.80 19.07
N SER A 129 11.20 -3.70 18.98
CA SER A 129 12.07 -4.09 20.10
C SER A 129 13.54 -4.04 19.71
N ILE A 130 14.35 -3.47 20.60
CA ILE A 130 15.81 -3.42 20.48
C ILE A 130 16.42 -4.20 21.63
N ALA A 131 17.18 -5.24 21.34
CA ALA A 131 17.97 -5.98 22.31
C ALA A 131 19.45 -5.61 22.14
N VAL A 132 19.97 -4.79 23.04
CA VAL A 132 21.39 -4.45 23.09
C VAL A 132 22.15 -5.52 23.87
N SER A 133 23.29 -5.96 23.34
CA SER A 133 24.17 -6.95 23.94
C SER A 133 25.62 -6.47 23.96
N ASP A 134 26.41 -7.02 24.87
CA ASP A 134 27.87 -6.81 24.85
C ASP A 134 28.54 -7.55 23.68
N MET A 135 29.80 -7.21 23.38
CA MET A 135 30.54 -7.77 22.24
C MET A 135 30.72 -9.30 22.25
N VAL A 136 30.71 -9.93 23.44
CA VAL A 136 30.77 -11.40 23.57
C VAL A 136 29.39 -12.04 23.75
N GLY A 137 28.33 -11.23 23.87
CA GLY A 137 26.94 -11.65 23.94
C GLY A 137 26.59 -12.42 25.21
N LEU A 138 27.18 -12.03 26.35
CA LEU A 138 26.94 -12.62 27.68
C LEU A 138 25.73 -12.00 28.39
N VAL A 139 25.52 -10.70 28.19
CA VAL A 139 24.50 -9.87 28.84
C VAL A 139 23.70 -9.15 27.77
N GLU A 140 22.39 -9.07 27.95
CA GLU A 140 21.52 -8.29 27.08
C GLU A 140 20.54 -7.40 27.87
N ARG A 141 20.18 -6.27 27.27
CA ARG A 141 19.13 -5.36 27.72
C ARG A 141 18.16 -5.14 26.58
N ARG A 142 16.88 -5.39 26.82
CA ARG A 142 15.81 -5.15 25.85
C ARG A 142 15.11 -3.83 26.16
N PHE A 143 14.83 -3.08 25.11
CA PHE A 143 13.96 -1.92 25.07
C PHE A 143 12.79 -2.20 24.13
N GLU A 144 11.57 -1.92 24.58
CA GLU A 144 10.34 -2.14 23.82
C GLU A 144 9.67 -0.79 23.55
N TYR A 145 9.28 -0.57 22.29
CA TYR A 145 8.69 0.65 21.79
C TYR A 145 7.27 0.31 21.32
N GLU A 146 6.28 0.79 22.07
CA GLU A 146 4.86 0.52 21.80
C GLU A 146 4.30 1.34 20.63
N GLU A 147 5.06 2.34 20.16
CA GLU A 147 4.67 3.15 19.02
C GLU A 147 4.55 2.30 17.75
N THR A 148 3.50 2.58 17.00
CA THR A 148 3.21 1.92 15.74
C THR A 148 2.92 2.94 14.65
N THR A 149 3.27 2.60 13.42
CA THR A 149 3.05 3.47 12.25
C THR A 149 1.87 2.92 11.45
N PRO A 150 0.83 3.74 11.18
CA PRO A 150 -0.29 3.32 10.36
C PRO A 150 0.11 3.19 8.89
N VAL A 151 -0.51 2.25 8.18
CA VAL A 151 -0.36 2.03 6.74
C VAL A 151 -1.74 1.79 6.16
N VAL A 152 -2.19 2.69 5.29
CA VAL A 152 -3.47 2.55 4.59
C VAL A 152 -3.24 1.75 3.31
N VAL A 153 -4.00 0.67 3.15
CA VAL A 153 -4.00 -0.16 1.95
C VAL A 153 -5.31 -0.01 1.21
N TYR A 154 -5.23 0.52 0.00
CA TYR A 154 -6.37 0.74 -0.89
C TYR A 154 -6.83 -0.54 -1.56
N PRO A 155 -8.15 -0.67 -1.82
CA PRO A 155 -8.67 -1.76 -2.66
C PRO A 155 -8.05 -1.69 -4.05
N ARG A 156 -7.98 -2.82 -4.76
CA ARG A 156 -7.45 -2.85 -6.12
C ARG A 156 -8.30 -1.95 -7.03
N VAL A 157 -7.66 -1.13 -7.84
CA VAL A 157 -8.29 -0.42 -8.95
C VAL A 157 -7.95 -1.16 -10.24
N ARG A 158 -8.97 -1.48 -11.04
CA ARG A 158 -8.82 -2.30 -12.25
C ARG A 158 -9.10 -1.47 -13.50
N ASP A 159 -8.40 -1.77 -14.58
CA ASP A 159 -8.61 -1.09 -15.86
C ASP A 159 -9.92 -1.57 -16.53
N LEU A 160 -10.81 -0.61 -16.82
CA LEU A 160 -12.09 -0.86 -17.49
C LEU A 160 -11.98 -0.92 -19.02
N GLY A 161 -10.82 -0.58 -19.61
CA GLY A 161 -10.65 -0.42 -21.06
C GLY A 161 -10.74 -1.70 -21.90
N GLY A 162 -10.97 -2.87 -21.31
CA GLY A 162 -11.07 -4.14 -22.05
C GLY A 162 -12.44 -4.82 -22.04
N GLY A 163 -13.45 -4.22 -21.43
CA GLY A 163 -14.84 -4.68 -21.47
C GLY A 163 -15.55 -4.37 -22.80
N PRO A 164 -16.79 -4.85 -23.03
CA PRO A 164 -17.60 -4.47 -24.18
C PRO A 164 -17.81 -2.96 -24.23
N ALA A 165 -17.58 -2.34 -25.40
CA ALA A 165 -17.67 -0.89 -25.57
C ALA A 165 -19.05 -0.32 -25.16
N VAL A 166 -20.12 -1.11 -25.31
CA VAL A 166 -21.48 -0.73 -24.90
C VAL A 166 -21.55 -0.52 -23.38
N ASP A 167 -20.94 -1.40 -22.60
CA ASP A 167 -21.03 -1.37 -21.14
C ASP A 167 -20.19 -0.22 -20.56
N ILE A 168 -18.99 0.00 -21.11
CA ILE A 168 -18.13 1.14 -20.77
C ILE A 168 -18.83 2.46 -21.14
N ARG A 169 -19.46 2.53 -22.31
CA ARG A 169 -20.18 3.73 -22.75
C ARG A 169 -21.41 4.02 -21.90
N THR A 170 -22.10 2.99 -21.40
CA THR A 170 -23.21 3.18 -20.45
C THR A 170 -22.70 3.85 -19.18
N LEU A 171 -21.59 3.36 -18.60
CA LEU A 171 -21.01 3.98 -17.42
C LEU A 171 -20.50 5.41 -17.69
N ALA A 172 -19.83 5.64 -18.83
CA ALA A 172 -19.36 6.96 -19.22
C ALA A 172 -20.51 7.96 -19.44
N SER A 173 -21.65 7.51 -19.96
CA SER A 173 -22.79 8.38 -20.21
C SER A 173 -23.37 9.01 -18.94
N VAL A 174 -23.14 8.40 -17.77
CA VAL A 174 -23.54 8.97 -16.48
C VAL A 174 -22.72 10.22 -16.17
N ALA A 175 -21.42 10.19 -16.47
CA ALA A 175 -20.56 11.37 -16.33
C ALA A 175 -20.96 12.47 -17.32
N ASP A 176 -21.20 12.12 -18.60
CA ASP A 176 -21.56 13.09 -19.64
C ASP A 176 -22.86 13.84 -19.34
N ARG A 177 -23.91 13.14 -18.87
CA ARG A 177 -25.22 13.76 -18.55
C ARG A 177 -25.11 14.87 -17.52
N HIS A 178 -24.34 14.61 -16.46
CA HIS A 178 -24.23 15.56 -15.36
C HIS A 178 -23.30 16.73 -15.71
N VAL A 179 -22.33 16.55 -16.62
CA VAL A 179 -21.53 17.67 -17.16
C VAL A 179 -22.38 18.61 -18.01
N ASP A 180 -23.35 18.08 -18.78
CA ASP A 180 -24.24 18.88 -19.63
C ASP A 180 -25.38 19.57 -18.84
N GLU A 181 -25.75 19.07 -17.66
CA GLU A 181 -26.77 19.65 -16.76
C GLU A 181 -26.35 20.95 -16.05
N GLU A 182 -25.12 21.45 -16.27
CA GLU A 182 -24.69 22.78 -15.81
C GLU A 182 -25.45 23.92 -16.53
N PHE A 183 -26.17 23.62 -17.62
CA PHE A 183 -27.01 24.55 -18.36
C PHE A 183 -28.51 24.26 -18.14
N ASP A 184 -29.18 25.10 -17.37
CA ASP A 184 -30.58 24.89 -16.97
C ASP A 184 -31.56 25.41 -18.06
N HIS A 185 -31.60 26.71 -18.32
CA HIS A 185 -32.44 27.28 -19.38
C HIS A 185 -32.06 28.73 -19.75
N LEU A 186 -32.62 29.20 -20.86
CA LEU A 186 -32.52 30.57 -21.34
C LEU A 186 -33.68 31.40 -20.76
N ARG A 187 -33.35 32.41 -19.95
CA ARG A 187 -34.29 33.34 -19.31
C ARG A 187 -34.26 34.71 -19.99
N GLU A 188 -35.39 35.42 -20.03
CA GLU A 188 -35.43 36.83 -20.43
C GLU A 188 -34.58 37.69 -19.47
N TYR A 189 -33.79 38.60 -20.04
CA TYR A 189 -32.91 39.50 -19.31
C TYR A 189 -33.75 40.46 -18.46
N HIS A 190 -33.54 40.43 -17.14
CA HIS A 190 -34.11 41.42 -16.25
C HIS A 190 -33.09 42.52 -15.95
N ARG A 191 -33.57 43.75 -15.81
CA ARG A 191 -32.72 44.91 -15.52
C ARG A 191 -32.07 44.78 -14.14
N GLY A 192 -30.83 44.27 -14.13
CA GLY A 192 -30.09 43.90 -12.93
C GLY A 192 -29.12 42.73 -13.17
N ASP A 193 -29.36 41.94 -14.22
CA ASP A 193 -28.51 40.80 -14.57
C ASP A 193 -27.14 41.24 -15.14
N PRO A 194 -26.05 40.49 -14.87
CA PRO A 194 -24.73 40.82 -15.40
C PRO A 194 -24.68 40.62 -16.93
N LEU A 195 -24.25 41.63 -17.67
CA LEU A 195 -24.16 41.59 -19.14
C LEU A 195 -23.20 40.50 -19.70
N ARG A 196 -22.36 39.90 -18.84
CA ARG A 196 -21.48 38.78 -19.18
C ARG A 196 -22.22 37.46 -19.37
N ASP A 197 -23.42 37.33 -18.79
CA ASP A 197 -24.21 36.11 -18.79
C ASP A 197 -25.24 36.11 -19.94
N VAL A 198 -25.19 37.14 -20.79
CA VAL A 198 -26.04 37.30 -21.98
C VAL A 198 -25.54 36.36 -23.08
N HIS A 199 -26.45 35.52 -23.57
CA HIS A 199 -26.14 34.59 -24.65
C HIS A 199 -26.22 35.30 -26.02
N TRP A 200 -25.13 35.98 -26.39
CA TRP A 200 -25.05 36.84 -27.58
C TRP A 200 -25.43 36.16 -28.90
N LYS A 201 -25.22 34.85 -29.02
CA LYS A 201 -25.58 34.08 -30.22
C LYS A 201 -27.08 33.92 -30.41
N THR A 202 -27.85 33.93 -29.32
CA THR A 202 -29.33 33.89 -29.36
C THR A 202 -29.87 35.30 -29.55
N ALA A 203 -29.35 36.28 -28.79
CA ALA A 203 -29.73 37.69 -28.93
C ALA A 203 -29.50 38.25 -30.35
N ALA A 204 -28.43 37.82 -31.04
CA ALA A 204 -28.15 38.26 -32.40
C ALA A 204 -29.15 37.74 -33.47
N LYS A 205 -29.92 36.70 -33.18
CA LYS A 205 -30.91 36.12 -34.12
C LYS A 205 -32.29 36.78 -33.99
N GLN A 206 -32.56 37.44 -32.87
CA GLN A 206 -33.81 38.15 -32.59
C GLN A 206 -33.49 39.55 -32.07
N PRO A 207 -33.12 40.49 -32.95
CA PRO A 207 -32.75 41.85 -32.55
C PRO A 207 -33.93 42.68 -32.03
N ASP A 208 -35.17 42.23 -32.25
CA ASP A 208 -36.41 42.90 -31.83
C ASP A 208 -36.97 42.34 -30.50
N ASP A 209 -36.42 41.24 -29.97
CA ASP A 209 -36.83 40.64 -28.69
C ASP A 209 -35.89 41.07 -27.54
N GLU A 210 -36.33 40.84 -26.29
CA GLU A 210 -35.53 41.12 -25.11
C GLU A 210 -34.27 40.23 -25.05
N LEU A 211 -33.16 40.77 -24.49
CA LEU A 211 -31.91 40.02 -24.33
C LEU A 211 -32.16 38.73 -23.55
N VAL A 212 -31.41 37.68 -23.84
CA VAL A 212 -31.59 36.38 -23.19
C VAL A 212 -30.33 36.06 -22.36
N VAL A 213 -30.54 35.72 -21.10
CA VAL A 213 -29.49 35.36 -20.12
C VAL A 213 -29.47 33.86 -19.94
N ALA A 214 -28.28 33.27 -19.91
CA ALA A 214 -28.10 31.89 -19.48
C ALA A 214 -28.18 31.85 -17.95
N GLU A 215 -29.19 31.17 -17.40
CA GLU A 215 -29.28 30.90 -15.98
C GLU A 215 -28.59 29.56 -15.70
N TYR A 216 -27.58 29.62 -14.84
CA TYR A 216 -26.88 28.43 -14.34
C TYR A 216 -27.61 27.98 -13.07
N ALA A 217 -27.92 26.69 -12.95
CA ALA A 217 -28.64 26.14 -11.81
C ALA A 217 -27.93 26.53 -10.50
N THR A 218 -28.63 27.25 -9.63
CA THR A 218 -28.19 27.50 -8.25
C THR A 218 -28.80 26.42 -7.37
N ASP A 219 -28.07 25.32 -7.16
CA ASP A 219 -28.06 24.49 -5.95
C ASP A 219 -27.30 23.17 -6.21
N GLY A 220 -26.09 23.04 -5.65
CA GLY A 220 -25.43 21.82 -5.13
C GLY A 220 -25.22 20.54 -5.96
N ASP A 221 -26.16 20.13 -6.80
CA ASP A 221 -26.25 18.76 -7.34
C ASP A 221 -26.03 18.67 -8.87
N ALA A 222 -26.07 19.79 -9.60
CA ALA A 222 -25.74 19.80 -11.03
C ALA A 222 -24.25 19.39 -11.23
N GLY A 223 -24.01 18.30 -11.96
CA GLY A 223 -22.64 17.80 -12.20
C GLY A 223 -22.13 16.70 -11.27
N THR A 224 -22.94 16.23 -10.31
CA THR A 224 -22.52 15.19 -9.38
C THR A 224 -23.03 13.81 -9.78
N VAL A 225 -22.12 12.84 -9.88
CA VAL A 225 -22.44 11.42 -10.01
C VAL A 225 -22.36 10.75 -8.64
N THR A 226 -23.47 10.16 -8.21
CA THR A 226 -23.57 9.42 -6.95
C THR A 226 -23.29 7.92 -7.16
N VAL A 227 -22.23 7.44 -6.51
CA VAL A 227 -21.86 6.02 -6.50
C VAL A 227 -22.21 5.45 -5.13
N ALA A 228 -23.04 4.43 -5.10
CA ALA A 228 -23.37 3.70 -3.89
C ALA A 228 -22.84 2.26 -3.98
N ALA A 229 -22.32 1.72 -2.88
CA ALA A 229 -21.86 0.34 -2.84
C ALA A 229 -22.42 -0.41 -1.63
N GLU A 230 -22.93 -1.62 -1.85
CA GLU A 230 -23.43 -2.51 -0.80
C GLU A 230 -22.95 -3.95 -1.01
N CYS A 231 -22.81 -4.67 0.11
CA CYS A 231 -22.40 -6.07 0.11
C CYS A 231 -23.24 -6.84 1.11
N LEU A 232 -24.08 -7.74 0.62
CA LEU A 232 -24.95 -8.57 1.44
C LEU A 232 -24.19 -9.71 2.11
N THR A 233 -23.11 -10.19 1.47
CA THR A 233 -22.40 -11.40 1.88
C THR A 233 -20.90 -11.33 1.59
N GLY A 234 -20.08 -11.22 2.65
CA GLY A 234 -18.70 -11.70 2.80
C GLY A 234 -17.65 -11.43 1.70
N ASN A 235 -17.95 -10.63 0.68
CA ASN A 235 -17.09 -10.35 -0.47
C ASN A 235 -16.92 -8.82 -0.65
N ASP A 236 -16.78 -8.16 0.48
CA ASP A 236 -16.53 -6.74 0.68
C ASP A 236 -15.24 -6.25 0.01
N ASP A 237 -14.23 -7.13 -0.15
CA ASP A 237 -13.03 -6.87 -0.98
C ASP A 237 -13.39 -6.55 -2.43
N GLU A 238 -14.24 -7.38 -3.04
CA GLU A 238 -14.63 -7.25 -4.44
C GLU A 238 -15.58 -6.06 -4.64
N MET A 239 -16.48 -5.81 -3.68
CA MET A 239 -17.31 -4.60 -3.60
C MET A 239 -16.44 -3.34 -3.59
N ALA A 240 -15.49 -3.25 -2.65
CA ALA A 240 -14.62 -2.08 -2.50
C ALA A 240 -13.77 -1.86 -3.75
N SER A 241 -13.27 -2.93 -4.37
CA SER A 241 -12.53 -2.83 -5.63
C SER A 241 -13.41 -2.38 -6.81
N ALA A 242 -14.66 -2.83 -6.87
CA ALA A 242 -15.61 -2.40 -7.88
C ALA A 242 -15.97 -0.92 -7.74
N ALA A 243 -16.33 -0.50 -6.52
CA ALA A 243 -16.60 0.89 -6.20
C ALA A 243 -15.39 1.78 -6.48
N ALA A 244 -14.18 1.37 -6.09
CA ALA A 244 -12.96 2.13 -6.34
C ALA A 244 -12.68 2.27 -7.84
N THR A 245 -12.89 1.20 -8.60
CA THR A 245 -12.70 1.19 -10.05
C THR A 245 -13.69 2.11 -10.77
N VAL A 246 -14.97 2.00 -10.42
CA VAL A 246 -16.03 2.85 -10.98
C VAL A 246 -15.81 4.31 -10.63
N ALA A 247 -15.55 4.63 -9.35
CA ALA A 247 -15.31 6.00 -8.91
C ALA A 247 -14.06 6.60 -9.56
N THR A 248 -12.97 5.83 -9.67
CA THR A 248 -11.75 6.28 -10.36
C THR A 248 -12.04 6.57 -11.83
N PHE A 249 -12.75 5.69 -12.52
CA PHE A 249 -13.13 5.90 -13.92
C PHE A 249 -13.97 7.16 -14.11
N LEU A 250 -14.98 7.40 -13.27
CA LEU A 250 -15.83 8.59 -13.35
C LEU A 250 -15.04 9.88 -13.09
N LEU A 251 -14.12 9.86 -12.11
CA LEU A 251 -13.21 10.99 -11.85
C LEU A 251 -12.27 11.25 -13.03
N GLU A 252 -11.77 10.19 -13.70
CA GLU A 252 -10.95 10.31 -14.91
C GLU A 252 -11.74 10.88 -16.11
N GLN A 253 -13.06 10.66 -16.17
CA GLN A 253 -13.95 11.34 -17.12
C GLN A 253 -14.26 12.80 -16.73
N GLY A 254 -13.78 13.28 -15.60
CA GLY A 254 -13.97 14.65 -15.13
C GLY A 254 -15.25 14.89 -14.34
N ALA A 255 -15.99 13.85 -13.96
CA ALA A 255 -17.19 13.97 -13.13
C ALA A 255 -16.84 14.37 -11.68
N THR A 256 -17.75 15.09 -11.02
CA THR A 256 -17.75 15.23 -9.56
C THR A 256 -18.40 13.99 -8.98
N VAL A 257 -17.74 13.28 -8.07
CA VAL A 257 -18.22 11.97 -7.58
C VAL A 257 -18.49 12.01 -6.09
N ALA A 258 -19.67 11.57 -5.67
CA ALA A 258 -19.97 11.23 -4.28
C ALA A 258 -19.98 9.71 -4.12
N VAL A 259 -19.43 9.20 -3.02
CA VAL A 259 -19.38 7.75 -2.75
C VAL A 259 -20.05 7.44 -1.42
N THR A 260 -21.03 6.54 -1.41
CA THR A 260 -21.67 6.06 -0.18
C THR A 260 -21.51 4.55 -0.04
N VAL A 261 -21.05 4.14 1.14
CA VAL A 261 -21.00 2.74 1.61
C VAL A 261 -21.82 2.63 2.91
N PRO A 262 -22.13 1.43 3.42
CA PRO A 262 -22.97 1.28 4.60
C PRO A 262 -22.47 2.06 5.83
N ASP A 263 -21.15 2.10 6.01
CA ASP A 263 -20.52 2.69 7.21
C ASP A 263 -20.03 4.13 7.00
N GLY A 264 -20.31 4.75 5.84
CA GLY A 264 -19.89 6.12 5.61
C GLY A 264 -20.14 6.66 4.20
N THR A 265 -20.09 7.98 4.10
CA THR A 265 -20.22 8.72 2.84
C THR A 265 -19.03 9.65 2.66
N ARG A 266 -18.59 9.78 1.41
CA ARG A 266 -17.77 10.90 0.94
C ARG A 266 -18.65 11.82 0.11
N PRO A 267 -18.76 13.11 0.47
CA PRO A 267 -19.58 14.07 -0.27
C PRO A 267 -19.04 14.26 -1.69
N PRO A 268 -19.80 14.92 -2.58
CA PRO A 268 -19.36 15.21 -3.93
C PRO A 268 -18.01 15.95 -3.95
N GLY A 269 -17.10 15.52 -4.81
CA GLY A 269 -15.81 16.17 -5.01
C GLY A 269 -15.10 15.66 -6.25
N SER A 270 -13.96 16.28 -6.58
CA SER A 270 -13.14 15.91 -7.73
C SER A 270 -11.64 16.13 -7.46
N GLY A 271 -10.79 15.64 -8.36
CA GLY A 271 -9.33 15.77 -8.27
C GLY A 271 -8.65 14.77 -7.33
N ASN A 272 -7.32 14.87 -7.25
CA ASN A 272 -6.47 13.85 -6.63
C ASN A 272 -6.66 13.72 -5.10
N ALA A 273 -6.94 14.82 -4.41
CA ALA A 273 -7.20 14.77 -2.96
C ALA A 273 -8.49 14.01 -2.66
N HIS A 274 -9.55 14.31 -3.40
CA HIS A 274 -10.83 13.63 -3.28
C HIS A 274 -10.76 12.16 -3.68
N HIS A 275 -10.01 11.85 -4.75
CA HIS A 275 -9.75 10.47 -5.15
C HIS A 275 -9.11 9.67 -4.01
N ARG A 276 -8.12 10.24 -3.32
CA ARG A 276 -7.50 9.64 -2.14
C ARG A 276 -8.52 9.41 -1.02
N ASP A 277 -9.36 10.40 -0.72
CA ASP A 277 -10.37 10.32 0.34
C ASP A 277 -11.43 9.25 0.08
N ILE A 278 -11.81 9.04 -1.18
CA ILE A 278 -12.67 7.93 -1.63
C ILE A 278 -11.95 6.60 -1.43
N LEU A 279 -10.70 6.46 -1.87
CA LEU A 279 -9.93 5.23 -1.71
C LEU A 279 -9.73 4.88 -0.22
N GLN A 280 -9.54 5.88 0.64
CA GLN A 280 -9.45 5.67 2.08
C GLN A 280 -10.79 5.22 2.68
N LEU A 281 -11.93 5.79 2.26
CA LEU A 281 -13.25 5.28 2.67
C LEU A 281 -13.42 3.81 2.27
N LEU A 282 -13.07 3.46 1.03
CA LEU A 282 -13.23 2.11 0.49
C LEU A 282 -12.20 1.12 1.07
N ALA A 283 -11.07 1.60 1.59
CA ALA A 283 -10.10 0.75 2.28
C ALA A 283 -10.69 0.13 3.54
N VAL A 284 -11.53 0.86 4.26
CA VAL A 284 -12.13 0.43 5.54
C VAL A 284 -13.62 0.09 5.44
N ALA A 285 -14.18 0.00 4.22
CA ALA A 285 -15.59 -0.29 4.02
C ALA A 285 -15.92 -1.75 4.41
N GLU A 286 -16.89 -1.92 5.32
CA GLU A 286 -17.37 -3.22 5.78
C GLU A 286 -18.58 -3.68 4.95
N PRO A 287 -18.92 -4.98 4.98
CA PRO A 287 -20.14 -5.46 4.34
C PRO A 287 -21.39 -4.93 5.06
N GLY A 288 -22.39 -4.55 4.27
CA GLY A 288 -23.67 -4.07 4.78
C GLY A 288 -24.64 -3.70 3.68
N GLU A 289 -25.88 -3.47 4.08
CA GLU A 289 -26.97 -2.99 3.23
C GLU A 289 -27.09 -1.47 3.31
N LEU A 290 -27.33 -0.85 2.17
CA LEU A 290 -27.66 0.57 2.14
C LEU A 290 -29.12 0.83 2.51
N ALA A 291 -29.38 2.03 3.00
CA ALA A 291 -30.75 2.51 3.15
C ALA A 291 -31.44 2.57 1.78
N ASP A 292 -32.71 2.16 1.74
CA ASP A 292 -33.54 2.12 0.53
C ASP A 292 -33.54 3.41 -0.29
N ARG A 293 -33.49 4.56 0.40
CA ARG A 293 -33.40 5.88 -0.24
C ARG A 293 -32.08 6.04 -0.98
N THR A 294 -30.95 5.82 -0.30
CA THR A 294 -29.61 5.91 -0.90
C THR A 294 -29.45 4.95 -2.07
N ARG A 295 -30.00 3.73 -1.98
CA ARG A 295 -29.95 2.75 -3.07
C ARG A 295 -30.71 3.24 -4.31
N ARG A 296 -31.87 3.87 -4.14
CA ARG A 296 -32.70 4.38 -5.25
C ARG A 296 -32.18 5.68 -5.85
N ASP A 297 -31.59 6.53 -5.02
CA ASP A 297 -31.10 7.85 -5.42
C ASP A 297 -29.69 7.76 -6.07
N ALA A 298 -29.07 6.58 -6.10
CA ALA A 298 -27.73 6.38 -6.66
C ALA A 298 -27.75 6.24 -8.19
N ASP A 299 -26.92 7.03 -8.88
CA ASP A 299 -26.72 6.92 -10.33
C ASP A 299 -26.01 5.61 -10.71
N VAL A 300 -25.09 5.19 -9.85
CA VAL A 300 -24.36 3.92 -10.00
C VAL A 300 -24.39 3.15 -8.70
N LEU A 301 -25.00 1.96 -8.73
CA LEU A 301 -25.04 1.04 -7.59
C LEU A 301 -24.12 -0.16 -7.82
N VAL A 302 -23.12 -0.33 -6.96
CA VAL A 302 -22.28 -1.51 -6.89
C VAL A 302 -22.87 -2.47 -5.86
N ARG A 303 -23.47 -3.57 -6.32
CA ARG A 303 -24.04 -4.60 -5.44
C ARG A 303 -23.18 -5.85 -5.48
N THR A 304 -22.81 -6.36 -4.30
CA THR A 304 -22.17 -7.67 -4.17
C THR A 304 -23.04 -8.61 -3.35
N ASP A 305 -23.28 -9.79 -3.90
CA ASP A 305 -24.06 -10.87 -3.29
C ASP A 305 -23.34 -12.22 -3.51
N GLY A 306 -24.03 -13.33 -3.20
CA GLY A 306 -23.46 -14.67 -3.35
C GLY A 306 -23.18 -15.08 -4.81
N ASP A 307 -23.79 -14.41 -5.78
CA ASP A 307 -23.63 -14.71 -7.21
C ASP A 307 -22.51 -13.87 -7.85
N GLY A 308 -22.10 -12.77 -7.21
CA GLY A 308 -20.93 -12.00 -7.56
C GLY A 308 -21.11 -10.50 -7.35
N THR A 309 -20.29 -9.70 -8.03
CA THR A 309 -20.37 -8.24 -8.00
C THR A 309 -20.93 -7.70 -9.32
N THR A 310 -21.95 -6.87 -9.20
CA THR A 310 -22.68 -6.26 -10.31
C THR A 310 -22.70 -4.75 -10.14
N VAL A 311 -22.53 -4.03 -11.25
CA VAL A 311 -22.66 -2.57 -11.33
C VAL A 311 -23.98 -2.28 -12.03
N VAL A 312 -24.89 -1.60 -11.34
CA VAL A 312 -26.20 -1.20 -11.85
C VAL A 312 -26.15 0.26 -12.26
N VAL A 313 -26.49 0.55 -13.52
CA VAL A 313 -26.52 1.90 -14.11
C VAL A 313 -27.76 1.99 -14.99
N ASP A 314 -28.62 2.99 -14.81
CA ASP A 314 -29.86 3.16 -15.59
C ASP A 314 -30.70 1.88 -15.72
N ASP A 315 -30.98 1.19 -14.59
CA ASP A 315 -31.66 -0.11 -14.54
C ASP A 315 -30.97 -1.27 -15.29
N ARG A 316 -29.75 -1.07 -15.80
CA ARG A 316 -28.95 -2.12 -16.43
C ARG A 316 -27.97 -2.71 -15.43
N GLU A 317 -28.13 -4.00 -15.16
CA GLU A 317 -27.18 -4.78 -14.37
C GLU A 317 -26.01 -5.26 -15.23
N ILE A 318 -24.80 -4.81 -14.91
CA ILE A 318 -23.57 -5.16 -15.62
C ILE A 318 -22.65 -5.92 -14.65
N PRO A 319 -22.36 -7.21 -14.90
CA PRO A 319 -21.41 -7.95 -14.06
C PRO A 319 -20.04 -7.26 -14.08
N PHE A 320 -19.47 -6.98 -12.90
CA PHE A 320 -18.22 -6.20 -12.82
C PHE A 320 -17.04 -6.91 -13.49
N ALA A 321 -17.03 -8.25 -13.49
CA ALA A 321 -16.05 -9.06 -14.23
C ALA A 321 -16.06 -8.80 -15.75
N ARG A 322 -17.19 -8.33 -16.31
CA ARG A 322 -17.34 -8.02 -17.74
C ARG A 322 -16.80 -6.64 -18.11
N LEU A 323 -16.77 -5.72 -17.16
CA LEU A 323 -16.23 -4.37 -17.32
C LEU A 323 -14.69 -4.38 -17.30
N ARG A 324 -14.09 -5.33 -16.57
CA ARG A 324 -12.63 -5.50 -16.53
C ARG A 324 -12.12 -6.03 -17.86
N GLY A 325 -11.01 -5.46 -18.34
CA GLY A 325 -10.25 -6.13 -19.39
C GLY A 325 -9.78 -7.51 -18.95
N ARG A 326 -9.59 -8.44 -19.90
CA ARG A 326 -8.88 -9.71 -19.59
C ARG A 326 -7.60 -9.35 -18.84
N ASP A 327 -7.43 -9.92 -17.64
CA ASP A 327 -6.16 -9.84 -16.92
C ASP A 327 -5.06 -10.12 -17.93
N ARG A 328 -4.19 -9.13 -18.20
CA ARG A 328 -2.94 -9.41 -18.87
C ARG A 328 -2.21 -10.32 -17.91
N ALA A 329 -2.31 -11.62 -18.18
CA ALA A 329 -1.69 -12.68 -17.40
C ALA A 329 -0.29 -12.21 -17.03
N ASP A 330 -0.04 -12.21 -15.73
CA ASP A 330 1.22 -11.99 -15.06
C ASP A 330 2.38 -12.50 -15.95
N GLY A 331 3.02 -11.55 -16.65
CA GLY A 331 4.06 -11.80 -17.65
C GLY A 331 5.39 -12.17 -17.00
N GLY A 332 5.35 -12.98 -15.94
CA GLY A 332 6.49 -13.51 -15.22
C GLY A 332 6.77 -14.95 -15.64
N ARG A 333 7.88 -15.13 -16.36
CA ARG A 333 8.61 -16.39 -16.61
C ARG A 333 8.03 -17.34 -17.66
N ARG A 334 8.52 -17.18 -18.89
CA ARG A 334 9.13 -18.30 -19.64
C ARG A 334 10.48 -17.87 -20.21
N ASN A 335 11.49 -18.02 -19.38
CA ASN A 335 12.89 -18.02 -19.78
C ASN A 335 13.12 -19.26 -20.67
N ASN A 336 12.96 -19.12 -21.98
CA ASN A 336 13.17 -20.24 -22.90
C ASN A 336 14.67 -20.37 -23.20
N ARG A 337 15.37 -21.08 -22.31
CA ARG A 337 16.59 -21.81 -22.69
C ARG A 337 16.19 -22.87 -23.71
N HIS A 338 16.34 -22.58 -25.00
CA HIS A 338 16.55 -23.59 -26.05
C HIS A 338 17.30 -22.93 -27.21
N ARG A 339 18.63 -22.82 -27.07
CA ARG A 339 19.56 -22.80 -28.21
C ARG A 339 20.09 -24.21 -28.37
N THR A 340 19.29 -25.10 -28.95
CA THR A 340 19.79 -26.18 -29.81
C THR A 340 20.36 -25.49 -31.04
N ALA A 341 21.66 -25.55 -31.29
CA ALA A 341 22.33 -26.68 -31.91
C ALA A 341 21.67 -27.05 -33.25
N ASN A 342 22.45 -26.87 -34.31
CA ASN A 342 22.36 -27.51 -35.62
C ASN A 342 21.65 -26.74 -36.75
N ASP A 343 22.42 -25.91 -37.48
CA ASP A 343 22.61 -25.99 -38.95
C ASP A 343 23.73 -24.99 -39.34
N GLY A 344 24.73 -25.27 -40.17
CA GLY A 344 24.88 -26.36 -41.10
C GLY A 344 26.34 -26.61 -41.47
N ARG A 345 26.55 -27.88 -41.73
CA ARG A 345 27.65 -28.55 -42.39
C ARG A 345 28.01 -27.86 -43.72
N ARG A 346 29.29 -27.49 -43.89
CA ARG A 346 29.99 -27.56 -45.18
C ARG A 346 31.35 -28.19 -44.94
N ASP A 347 31.37 -29.49 -45.14
CA ASP A 347 32.57 -30.28 -45.41
C ASP A 347 33.16 -29.86 -46.78
N ARG A 348 34.50 -29.82 -46.83
CA ARG A 348 35.45 -29.95 -47.96
C ARG A 348 36.62 -29.00 -47.71
N GLU A 349 37.89 -29.38 -47.79
CA GLU A 349 38.59 -30.62 -48.11
C GLU A 349 40.04 -30.28 -47.75
N THR A 350 40.70 -31.06 -46.90
CA THR A 350 42.16 -31.04 -46.81
C THR A 350 42.63 -32.32 -47.47
N ASP A 351 43.24 -32.19 -48.65
CA ASP A 351 44.23 -33.17 -49.09
C ASP A 351 45.49 -32.41 -49.51
N GLY A 352 46.61 -32.90 -49.02
CA GLY A 352 47.91 -32.27 -49.15
C GLY A 352 48.74 -32.90 -50.26
N GLN A 353 49.57 -32.03 -50.86
CA GLN A 353 50.86 -32.32 -51.53
C GLN A 353 50.86 -33.02 -52.90
N PRO A 354 51.99 -32.96 -53.65
CA PRO A 354 53.11 -32.00 -53.65
C PRO A 354 53.52 -31.53 -55.07
N GLY A 355 54.36 -30.48 -55.15
CA GLY A 355 55.49 -30.50 -56.10
C GLY A 355 55.56 -29.49 -57.27
N VAL A 356 56.67 -28.73 -57.25
CA VAL A 356 57.66 -28.53 -58.34
C VAL A 356 57.31 -27.65 -59.56
N THR A 357 58.20 -26.66 -59.78
CA THR A 357 58.53 -25.86 -61.00
C THR A 357 57.46 -24.89 -61.53
N ALA A 358 57.79 -23.68 -61.98
CA ALA A 358 59.04 -23.11 -62.49
C ALA A 358 59.20 -21.63 -62.09
#